data_AF-A0A3B0U210-F1
#
_entry.id   AF-A0A3B0U210-F1
#
_cell.length_a   1.000
_cell.length_b   1.000
_cell.length_c   1.000
_cell.angle_alpha   90.00
_cell.angle_beta   90.00
_cell.angle_gamma   90.00
#
_symmetry.space_group_name_H-M   'P 1'
#
loop_
_entity.id
_entity.type
_entity.pdbx_description
1 polymer ?
#
loop_
_entity_poly.entity_id
_entity_poly.type
_entity_poly.pdbx_seq_one_letter_code
_entity_poly.pdbx_strand_id
1 'polypeptide(L)'
;MFVSDELKNALKASQERHPEVSFDNSLVRLFIGKVTELKEGREFGEALRYSLNACQIWDKRIRTAYSSLAGTYFGKHKGRKTVRRKTKHKRLHRDPKKNVTKICINNNGQYEFDI
;
A
#
# COMPACT_ATOMS: atom_id res chain seq x y z
N MET A 1 -31.47 7.35 5.57
CA MET A 1 -30.16 6.92 6.13
C MET A 1 -29.29 8.16 6.33
N PHE A 2 -29.06 8.57 7.58
CA PHE A 2 -28.22 9.71 7.93
C PHE A 2 -26.74 9.34 7.74
N VAL A 3 -26.00 10.17 7.00
CA VAL A 3 -24.53 10.11 6.97
C VAL A 3 -24.05 10.64 8.31
N SER A 4 -23.36 9.81 9.10
CA SER A 4 -22.78 10.23 10.37
C SER A 4 -21.86 11.44 10.16
N ASP A 5 -21.88 12.38 11.11
CA ASP A 5 -21.02 13.58 10.99
C ASP A 5 -19.53 13.21 10.99
N GLU A 6 -19.18 12.06 11.56
CA GLU A 6 -17.85 11.45 11.44
C GLU A 6 -17.47 11.12 10.00
N LEU A 7 -18.40 10.57 9.21
CA LEU A 7 -18.16 10.24 7.80
C LEU A 7 -18.06 11.52 6.96
N LYS A 8 -18.87 12.55 7.24
CA LYS A 8 -18.75 13.85 6.58
C LYS A 8 -17.40 14.50 6.84
N ASN A 9 -16.92 14.46 8.09
CA ASN A 9 -15.62 15.00 8.46
C ASN A 9 -14.47 14.22 7.80
N ALA A 10 -14.56 12.89 7.75
CA ALA A 10 -13.58 12.05 7.06
C ALA A 10 -13.56 12.29 5.55
N LEU A 11 -14.73 12.51 4.94
CA LEU A 11 -14.88 12.91 3.54
C LEU A 11 -14.19 14.25 3.27
N LYS A 12 -14.49 15.27 4.07
CA LYS A 12 -13.89 16.60 3.91
C LYS A 12 -12.37 16.56 4.03
N ALA A 13 -11.84 15.89 5.05
CA ALA A 13 -10.40 15.72 5.23
C ALA A 13 -9.73 14.94 4.08
N SER A 14 -10.45 13.99 3.46
CA SER A 14 -9.94 13.22 2.33
C SER A 14 -9.99 14.02 1.03
N GLN A 15 -11.02 14.84 0.83
CA GLN A 15 -11.15 15.77 -0.29
C GLN A 15 -10.05 16.84 -0.26
N GLU A 16 -9.71 17.37 0.92
CA GLU A 16 -8.63 18.34 1.08
C GLU A 16 -7.25 17.75 0.73
N ARG A 17 -7.03 16.46 1.01
CA ARG A 17 -5.78 15.75 0.67
C ARG A 17 -5.71 15.29 -0.77
N HIS A 18 -6.86 15.00 -1.37
CA HIS A 18 -7.00 14.49 -2.73
C HIS A 18 -8.04 15.34 -3.49
N PRO A 19 -7.77 16.63 -3.73
CA PRO A 19 -8.70 17.52 -4.42
C PRO A 19 -9.00 17.09 -5.85
N GLU A 20 -8.11 16.30 -6.46
CA GLU A 20 -8.25 15.75 -7.81
C GLU A 20 -9.28 14.59 -7.91
N VAL A 21 -9.75 14.07 -6.78
CA VAL A 21 -10.73 12.97 -6.74
C VAL A 21 -12.09 13.52 -6.33
N SER A 22 -13.10 13.32 -7.18
CA SER A 22 -14.50 13.51 -6.78
C SER A 22 -15.01 12.26 -6.09
N PHE A 23 -15.33 12.37 -4.80
CA PHE A 23 -15.99 11.30 -4.06
C PHE A 23 -17.50 11.30 -4.34
N ASP A 24 -18.00 10.27 -5.00
CA ASP A 24 -19.44 10.05 -5.11
C ASP A 24 -20.00 9.56 -3.76
N ASN A 25 -20.95 10.30 -3.21
CA ASN A 25 -21.62 9.98 -1.95
C ASN A 25 -22.25 8.58 -1.95
N SER A 26 -22.79 8.11 -3.08
CA SER A 26 -23.40 6.78 -3.19
C SER A 26 -22.32 5.70 -3.09
N LEU A 27 -21.23 5.87 -3.85
CA LEU A 27 -20.08 4.96 -3.84
C LEU A 27 -19.37 4.92 -2.49
N VAL A 28 -19.23 6.09 -1.82
CA VAL A 28 -18.63 6.19 -0.49
C VAL A 28 -19.45 5.43 0.55
N ARG A 29 -20.78 5.57 0.52
CA ARG A 29 -21.67 4.84 1.43
C ARG A 29 -21.57 3.34 1.20
N LEU A 30 -21.62 2.90 -0.05
CA LEU A 30 -21.46 1.49 -0.42
C LEU A 30 -20.11 0.95 0.07
N PHE A 31 -19.03 1.67 -0.18
CA PHE A 31 -17.68 1.30 0.22
C PHE A 31 -17.55 1.20 1.75
N ILE A 32 -17.99 2.21 2.50
CA ILE A 32 -17.91 2.21 3.96
C ILE A 32 -18.79 1.13 4.58
N GLY A 33 -19.96 0.88 4.01
CA GLY A 33 -20.81 -0.25 4.41
C GLY A 33 -20.07 -1.58 4.27
N LYS A 34 -19.47 -1.84 3.10
CA LYS A 34 -18.69 -3.06 2.86
C LYS A 34 -17.47 -3.20 3.77
N VAL A 35 -16.74 -2.12 4.01
CA VAL A 35 -15.58 -2.16 4.92
C VAL A 35 -16.04 -2.49 6.34
N THR A 36 -17.18 -1.93 6.78
CA THR A 36 -17.74 -2.19 8.11
C THR A 36 -18.15 -3.66 8.26
N GLU A 37 -18.90 -4.19 7.29
CA GLU A 37 -19.35 -5.59 7.25
C GLU A 37 -18.16 -6.56 7.28
N LEU A 38 -17.12 -6.30 6.47
CA LEU A 38 -15.98 -7.20 6.37
C LEU A 38 -15.02 -7.11 7.56
N LYS A 39 -14.98 -5.96 8.26
CA LYS A 39 -14.08 -5.76 9.41
C LYS A 39 -14.48 -6.59 10.63
N GLU A 40 -15.74 -7.03 10.74
CA GLU A 40 -16.19 -7.88 11.85
C GLU A 40 -15.57 -9.28 11.83
N GLY A 41 -15.12 -9.77 10.67
CA GLY A 41 -14.53 -11.10 10.50
C GLY A 41 -13.13 -11.15 9.90
N ARG A 42 -12.52 -9.99 9.57
CA ARG A 42 -11.23 -9.93 8.84
C ARG A 42 -10.33 -8.80 9.32
N GLU A 43 -9.04 -8.92 9.01
CA GLU A 43 -8.12 -7.80 9.19
C GLU A 43 -8.53 -6.59 8.35
N PHE A 44 -8.39 -5.38 8.91
CA PHE A 44 -8.80 -4.14 8.26
C PHE A 44 -8.17 -3.96 6.87
N GLY A 45 -6.90 -4.35 6.71
CA GLY A 45 -6.20 -4.27 5.42
C GLY A 45 -6.83 -5.16 4.35
N GLU A 46 -7.30 -6.35 4.72
CA GLU A 46 -8.02 -7.24 3.81
C GLU A 46 -9.41 -6.70 3.50
N ALA A 47 -10.17 -6.30 4.53
CA ALA A 47 -11.50 -5.72 4.39
C ALA A 47 -11.47 -4.51 3.44
N LEU A 48 -10.44 -3.66 3.55
CA LEU A 48 -10.20 -2.53 2.67
C LEU A 48 -9.97 -2.98 1.21
N ARG A 49 -9.08 -3.96 1.01
CA ARG A 49 -8.74 -4.48 -0.32
C ARG A 49 -9.96 -5.10 -1.01
N TYR A 50 -10.73 -5.91 -0.29
CA TYR A 50 -11.96 -6.51 -0.81
C TYR A 50 -13.02 -5.45 -1.12
N SER A 51 -13.18 -4.46 -0.26
CA SER A 51 -14.15 -3.38 -0.49
C SER A 51 -13.79 -2.52 -1.71
N LEU A 52 -12.51 -2.20 -1.90
CA LEU A 52 -12.04 -1.47 -3.10
C LEU A 52 -12.30 -2.28 -4.38
N ASN A 53 -12.05 -3.60 -4.35
CA ASN A 53 -12.34 -4.48 -5.48
C ASN A 53 -13.84 -4.58 -5.75
N ALA A 54 -14.66 -4.76 -4.72
CA ALA A 54 -16.11 -4.89 -4.84
C ALA A 54 -16.78 -3.60 -5.34
N CYS A 55 -16.22 -2.44 -5.03
CA CYS A 55 -16.67 -1.14 -5.54
C CYS A 55 -16.09 -0.81 -6.92
N GLN A 56 -15.35 -1.74 -7.54
CA GLN A 56 -14.70 -1.56 -8.84
C GLN A 56 -13.75 -0.34 -8.90
N ILE A 57 -13.17 0.05 -7.77
CA ILE A 57 -12.22 1.16 -7.70
C ILE A 57 -10.84 0.62 -8.08
N TRP A 58 -10.51 0.72 -9.37
CA TRP A 58 -9.24 0.20 -9.91
C TRP A 58 -8.18 1.28 -10.10
N ASP A 59 -8.60 2.51 -10.35
CA ASP A 59 -7.68 3.65 -10.50
C ASP A 59 -6.84 3.83 -9.23
N LYS A 60 -5.53 3.92 -9.40
CA LYS A 60 -4.57 4.04 -8.29
C LYS A 60 -4.77 5.30 -7.46
N ARG A 61 -5.12 6.43 -8.08
CA ARG A 61 -5.38 7.72 -7.39
C ARG A 61 -6.64 7.62 -6.57
N ILE A 62 -7.72 7.14 -7.19
CA ILE A 62 -9.02 6.96 -6.52
C ILE A 62 -8.90 5.93 -5.39
N ARG A 63 -8.21 4.81 -5.60
CA ARG A 63 -7.91 3.82 -4.55
C ARG A 63 -7.20 4.43 -3.35
N THR A 64 -6.21 5.27 -3.60
CA THR A 64 -5.43 5.93 -2.54
C THR A 64 -6.33 6.87 -1.74
N ALA A 65 -7.18 7.64 -2.42
CA ALA A 65 -8.13 8.56 -1.81
C ALA A 65 -9.17 7.82 -0.94
N TYR A 66 -9.77 6.74 -1.45
CA TYR A 66 -10.70 5.90 -0.69
C TYR A 66 -10.04 5.15 0.47
N SER A 67 -8.78 4.73 0.31
CA SER A 67 -8.00 4.13 1.39
C SER A 67 -7.70 5.15 2.49
N SER A 68 -7.36 6.39 2.13
CA SER A 68 -7.17 7.50 3.08
C SER A 68 -8.48 7.83 3.80
N LEU A 69 -9.61 7.79 3.09
CA LEU A 69 -10.93 8.02 3.65
C LEU A 69 -11.30 6.97 4.70
N ALA A 70 -11.18 5.69 4.37
CA ALA A 70 -11.38 4.62 5.34
C ALA A 70 -10.37 4.68 6.49
N GLY A 71 -9.10 5.02 6.22
CA GLY A 71 -8.09 5.23 7.26
C GLY A 71 -8.44 6.39 8.19
N THR A 72 -9.07 7.45 7.69
CA THR A 72 -9.48 8.61 8.50
C THR A 72 -10.74 8.29 9.30
N TYR A 73 -11.69 7.57 8.69
CA TYR A 73 -12.95 7.17 9.30
C TYR A 73 -12.77 6.08 10.38
N PHE A 74 -12.08 4.98 10.04
CA PHE A 74 -11.87 3.85 10.95
C PHE A 74 -10.57 3.93 11.77
N GLY A 75 -9.59 4.73 11.32
CA GLY A 75 -8.27 4.79 11.95
C GLY A 75 -8.16 5.70 13.17
N LYS A 76 -9.23 6.42 13.56
CA LYS A 76 -9.30 7.04 14.90
C LYS A 76 -9.13 6.02 16.04
N HIS A 77 -9.34 4.72 15.79
CA HIS A 77 -9.17 3.67 16.81
C HIS A 77 -7.80 3.01 16.92
N LYS A 78 -6.91 3.13 15.93
CA LYS A 78 -5.53 2.61 16.07
C LYS A 78 -4.58 3.48 15.26
N GLY A 79 -4.06 4.51 15.92
CA GLY A 79 -2.86 5.23 15.49
C GLY A 79 -1.63 4.31 15.49
N ARG A 80 -1.58 3.31 14.61
CA ARG A 80 -0.29 2.85 14.11
C ARG A 80 0.10 3.85 13.05
N LYS A 81 0.86 4.87 13.48
CA LYS A 81 1.80 5.57 12.63
C LYS A 81 2.44 4.47 11.77
N THR A 82 2.09 4.41 10.49
CA THR A 82 2.98 3.78 9.53
C THR A 82 4.27 4.56 9.72
N VAL A 83 5.20 3.98 10.48
CA VAL A 83 6.59 4.39 10.45
C VAL A 83 6.85 4.38 8.97
N ARG A 84 6.93 5.58 8.37
CA ARG A 84 7.60 5.77 7.10
C ARG A 84 8.92 5.06 7.37
N ARG A 85 9.05 3.80 6.92
CA ARG A 85 10.35 3.24 6.63
C ARG A 85 10.84 4.23 5.59
N LYS A 86 11.51 5.28 6.08
CA LYS A 86 12.58 5.91 5.35
C LYS A 86 13.42 4.70 5.03
N THR A 87 13.21 4.14 3.85
CA THR A 87 14.22 3.38 3.16
C THR A 87 15.34 4.40 3.08
N LYS A 88 16.18 4.45 4.13
CA LYS A 88 17.52 4.99 4.00
C LYS A 88 18.00 4.22 2.79
N HIS A 89 18.13 4.91 1.66
CA HIS A 89 18.97 4.44 0.60
C HIS A 89 20.28 4.13 1.30
N LYS A 90 20.49 2.85 1.61
CA LYS A 90 21.75 2.34 2.09
C LYS A 90 22.63 2.64 0.88
N ARG A 91 23.37 3.75 0.94
CA ARG A 91 24.47 4.00 0.01
C ARG A 91 25.22 2.68 0.04
N LEU A 92 25.19 1.94 -1.06
CA LEU A 92 26.04 0.77 -1.21
C LEU A 92 27.45 1.29 -0.98
N HIS A 93 27.98 1.07 0.22
CA HIS A 93 29.41 0.95 0.39
C HIS A 93 29.78 -0.19 -0.54
N ARG A 94 30.41 0.16 -1.67
CA ARG A 94 31.12 -0.77 -2.52
C ARG A 94 32.26 -1.31 -1.67
N ASP A 95 32.03 -2.41 -0.96
CA ASP A 95 33.11 -3.30 -0.56
C ASP A 95 33.52 -4.10 -1.81
N PRO A 96 34.76 -3.97 -2.32
CA PRO A 96 35.22 -4.77 -3.42
C PRO A 96 35.76 -6.09 -2.85
N LYS A 97 34.89 -7.09 -2.67
CA LYS A 97 35.34 -8.49 -2.66
C LYS A 97 34.68 -9.23 -3.81
N LYS A 98 35.23 -8.95 -4.98
CA LYS A 98 35.02 -9.71 -6.21
C LYS A 98 35.85 -10.98 -6.05
N ASN A 99 35.26 -12.06 -5.55
CA ASN A 99 35.84 -13.39 -5.75
C ASN A 99 35.65 -13.74 -7.22
N VAL A 100 36.63 -13.34 -8.03
CA VAL A 100 36.73 -13.74 -9.42
C VAL A 100 37.38 -15.13 -9.42
N THR A 101 36.58 -16.18 -9.59
CA THR A 101 37.10 -17.48 -9.98
C THR A 101 37.75 -17.30 -11.36
N LYS A 102 39.08 -17.38 -11.42
CA LYS A 102 39.81 -17.34 -12.69
C LYS A 102 39.69 -18.73 -13.31
N ILE A 103 38.93 -18.84 -14.40
CA ILE A 103 38.93 -20.03 -15.24
C ILE A 103 40.13 -19.89 -16.18
N CYS A 104 41.18 -20.67 -15.92
CA CYS A 104 42.33 -20.78 -16.83
C CYS A 104 42.05 -21.92 -17.82
N ILE A 105 42.14 -21.63 -19.12
CA ILE A 105 42.04 -22.64 -20.17
C ILE A 105 43.47 -23.08 -20.48
N ASN A 106 43.83 -24.33 -20.17
CA ASN A 106 45.10 -24.90 -20.61
C ASN A 106 45.06 -25.21 -22.11
N ASN A 107 46.23 -25.23 -22.78
CA ASN A 107 46.37 -25.40 -24.24
C ASN A 107 45.77 -26.70 -24.83
N ASN A 108 45.24 -27.59 -24.00
CA ASN A 108 44.51 -28.81 -24.41
C ASN A 108 42.97 -28.68 -24.29
N GLY A 109 42.43 -27.49 -23.98
CA GLY A 109 40.99 -27.21 -24.05
C GLY A 109 40.14 -27.78 -22.91
N GLN A 110 40.73 -28.19 -21.79
CA GLN A 110 39.99 -28.61 -20.59
C GLN A 110 39.97 -27.50 -19.53
N TYR A 111 38.83 -27.36 -18.85
CA TYR A 111 38.59 -26.39 -17.79
C TYR A 111 39.00 -26.99 -16.43
N GLU A 112 39.98 -26.37 -15.77
CA GLU A 112 40.26 -26.65 -14.35
C GLU A 112 39.73 -25.52 -13.46
N PHE A 113 39.17 -25.91 -12.32
CA PHE A 113 38.67 -25.00 -11.28
C PHE A 113 39.65 -25.03 -10.10
N ASP A 114 40.36 -23.94 -9.87
CA ASP A 114 41.16 -23.73 -8.66
C ASP A 114 40.21 -23.22 -7.56
N ILE A 115 40.04 -23.98 -6.47
CA ILE A 115 39.17 -23.66 -5.33
C ILE A 115 40.00 -23.04 -4.21
#